data_AF-A0A2G0E6R9-F1
#
_entry.id   AF-A0A2G0E6R9-F1
#
_cell.length_a   1.000
_cell.length_b   1.000
_cell.length_c   1.000
_cell.angle_alpha   90.00
_cell.angle_beta   90.00
_cell.angle_gamma   90.00
#
_symmetry.space_group_name_H-M   'P 1'
#
loop_
_entity.id
_entity.type
_entity.pdbx_description
1 polymer ?
#
loop_
_entity_poly.entity_id
_entity_poly.type
_entity_poly.pdbx_seq_one_letter_code
_entity_poly.pdbx_strand_id
1 'polypeptide(L)'
;MTGTEIASETVTGAVGDKINYNVLDPWKSPELKDKLYVFTATAENKLAAYSHDPVSLTLALDSSDDQIIQLQEVKAKGINGEVKWYIDRNNALHLGPGIYGIGGWQGYKDTITSIEIEGKIKLFDPYAYKLFYEFINVTSITGLDNMDVSAVTDMQSMFSRDYKLKSLDLSSWDTSNVTDMSSM
;
A
#
# COMPACT_ATOMS: atom_id res chain seq x y z
N MET A 1 10.77 23.05 7.46
CA MET A 1 10.21 21.76 7.01
C MET A 1 8.75 21.73 7.42
N THR A 2 7.83 21.39 6.53
CA THR A 2 6.37 21.44 6.75
C THR A 2 5.72 20.05 6.61
N GLY A 3 6.50 18.98 6.72
CA GLY A 3 6.01 17.60 6.66
C GLY A 3 5.07 17.27 7.83
N THR A 4 4.20 16.29 7.64
CA THR A 4 3.37 15.76 8.72
C THR A 4 4.26 14.94 9.64
N GLU A 5 4.65 15.53 10.77
CA GLU A 5 5.39 14.85 11.83
C GLU A 5 4.50 13.79 12.47
N ILE A 6 5.02 12.56 12.58
CA ILE A 6 4.30 11.45 13.21
C ILE A 6 4.84 11.11 14.60
N ALA A 7 6.06 11.55 14.93
CA ALA A 7 6.67 11.47 16.24
C ALA A 7 7.91 12.39 16.32
N SER A 8 8.28 12.80 17.53
CA SER A 8 9.59 13.40 17.82
C SER A 8 10.39 12.42 18.67
N GLU A 9 11.63 12.14 18.28
CA GLU A 9 12.53 11.26 19.03
C GLU A 9 13.81 11.99 19.45
N THR A 10 14.39 11.54 20.55
CA THR A 10 15.68 12.02 21.07
C THR A 10 16.65 10.85 21.13
N VAL A 11 17.71 10.88 20.33
CA VAL A 11 18.82 9.92 20.44
C VAL A 11 20.01 10.59 21.11
N THR A 12 20.64 9.86 22.01
CA THR A 12 21.86 10.30 22.71
C THR A 12 23.05 9.65 22.03
N GLY A 13 23.91 10.44 21.38
CA GLY A 13 25.12 9.92 20.74
C GLY A 13 26.16 9.45 21.77
N ALA A 14 27.17 8.69 21.31
CA ALA A 14 28.29 8.20 22.15
C ALA A 14 29.12 9.31 22.83
N VAL A 15 28.90 10.58 22.47
CA VAL A 15 29.57 11.77 23.02
C VAL A 15 28.63 12.61 23.92
N GLY A 16 27.41 12.15 24.19
CA GLY A 16 26.48 12.77 25.15
C GLY A 16 25.58 13.87 24.58
N ASP A 17 25.77 14.26 23.31
CA ASP A 17 24.88 15.22 22.66
C ASP A 17 23.54 14.56 22.29
N LYS A 18 22.45 15.23 22.69
CA LYS A 18 21.08 14.87 22.34
C LYS A 18 20.72 15.51 21.01
N ILE A 19 20.36 14.69 20.02
CA ILE A 19 19.81 15.17 18.75
C ILE A 19 18.30 14.90 18.79
N ASN A 20 17.51 15.96 18.62
CA ASN A 20 16.07 15.84 18.38
C ASN A 20 15.81 15.78 16.88
N TYR A 21 15.00 14.83 16.43
CA TYR A 21 14.60 14.73 15.03
C TYR A 21 13.11 14.43 14.89
N ASN A 22 12.55 14.91 13.79
CA ASN A 22 11.17 14.69 13.42
C ASN A 22 11.07 13.46 12.55
N VAL A 23 10.21 12.52 12.95
CA VAL A 23 9.85 11.39 12.11
C VAL A 23 8.79 11.84 11.10
N LEU A 24 9.08 11.64 9.82
CA LEU A 24 8.21 12.03 8.71
C LEU A 24 7.42 10.83 8.18
N ASP A 25 6.15 11.03 7.84
CA ASP A 25 5.37 10.02 7.11
C ASP A 25 5.85 9.94 5.65
N PRO A 26 6.45 8.83 5.20
CA PRO A 26 6.99 8.71 3.84
C PRO A 26 5.91 8.71 2.75
N TRP A 27 4.63 8.57 3.12
CA TRP A 27 3.51 8.58 2.19
C TRP A 27 2.86 9.96 2.06
N LYS A 28 2.98 10.82 3.09
CA LYS A 28 2.29 12.12 3.15
C LYS A 28 3.24 13.33 3.10
N SER A 29 4.47 13.20 3.60
CA SER A 29 5.40 14.32 3.68
C SER A 29 5.82 14.80 2.29
N PRO A 30 5.72 16.12 1.96
CA PRO A 30 6.02 16.66 0.63
C PRO A 30 7.39 16.26 0.07
N GLU A 31 8.39 16.16 0.94
CA GLU A 31 9.77 15.76 0.64
C GLU A 31 9.95 14.28 0.26
N LEU A 32 9.02 13.40 0.68
CA LEU A 32 9.13 11.95 0.56
C LEU A 32 8.03 11.31 -0.30
N LYS A 33 6.86 11.96 -0.44
CA LYS A 33 5.69 11.39 -1.11
C LYS A 33 5.98 11.00 -2.57
N ASP A 34 6.82 11.77 -3.26
CA ASP A 34 7.16 11.57 -4.68
C ASP A 34 8.44 10.72 -4.88
N LYS A 35 9.10 10.29 -3.78
CA LYS A 35 10.29 9.43 -3.86
C LYS A 35 9.86 8.00 -4.12
N LEU A 36 10.38 7.36 -5.16
CA LEU A 36 9.97 6.01 -5.58
C LEU A 36 10.65 4.90 -4.77
N TYR A 37 10.51 4.97 -3.46
CA TYR A 37 10.96 3.94 -2.54
C TYR A 37 9.88 3.67 -1.50
N VAL A 38 9.77 2.41 -1.09
CA VAL A 38 9.00 1.97 0.06
C VAL A 38 9.93 1.34 1.08
N PHE A 39 9.47 1.32 2.33
CA PHE A 39 10.17 0.64 3.40
C PHE A 39 9.45 -0.67 3.66
N THR A 40 10.19 -1.77 3.60
CA THR A 40 9.66 -3.06 4.03
C THR A 40 10.21 -3.34 5.43
N ALA A 41 9.30 -3.47 6.40
CA ALA A 41 9.63 -3.90 7.75
C ALA A 41 9.41 -5.42 7.83
N THR A 42 10.36 -6.16 8.42
CA THR A 42 10.20 -7.60 8.63
C THR A 42 9.40 -7.95 9.89
N ALA A 43 9.12 -6.99 10.77
CA ALA A 43 8.19 -7.20 11.89
C ALA A 43 7.56 -5.87 12.38
N GLU A 44 6.23 -5.77 12.36
CA GLU A 44 5.43 -4.78 13.10
C GLU A 44 5.62 -3.29 12.74
N ASN A 45 5.23 -2.90 11.50
CA ASN A 45 4.54 -1.65 11.11
C ASN A 45 4.88 -0.27 11.76
N LYS A 46 6.02 -0.08 12.43
CA LYS A 46 6.47 1.22 12.95
C LYS A 46 7.59 1.75 12.06
N LEU A 47 7.21 2.38 10.95
CA LEU A 47 8.16 3.02 10.05
C LEU A 47 8.33 4.49 10.38
N ALA A 48 9.54 4.87 10.76
CA ALA A 48 9.98 6.24 10.95
C ALA A 48 11.02 6.60 9.88
N ALA A 49 10.71 7.52 8.96
CA ALA A 49 11.66 8.00 7.94
C ALA A 49 12.17 9.41 8.26
N TYR A 50 13.47 9.65 8.10
CA TYR A 50 14.08 10.98 8.30
C TYR A 50 15.05 11.35 7.17
N SER A 51 15.09 12.65 6.84
CA SER A 51 16.04 13.28 5.91
C SER A 51 16.65 14.51 6.59
N HIS A 52 17.92 14.41 7.01
CA HIS A 52 18.77 15.60 7.15
C HIS A 52 19.60 15.66 5.88
N ASP A 53 19.46 16.76 5.14
CA ASP A 53 20.18 17.01 3.90
C ASP A 53 19.69 16.16 2.69
N PRO A 54 19.54 16.74 1.48
CA PRO A 54 18.75 16.16 0.39
C PRO A 54 19.36 14.91 -0.29
N VAL A 55 20.34 14.25 0.35
CA VAL A 55 21.10 13.14 -0.20
C VAL A 55 21.06 11.88 0.68
N SER A 56 20.67 11.97 1.95
CA SER A 56 20.73 10.83 2.88
C SER A 56 19.46 10.66 3.71
N LEU A 57 18.71 9.61 3.39
CA LEU A 57 17.64 9.12 4.25
C LEU A 57 18.28 8.23 5.34
N THR A 58 18.17 8.61 6.61
CA THR A 58 18.63 7.79 7.74
C THR A 58 17.40 7.33 8.52
N LEU A 59 17.32 6.03 8.80
CA LEU A 59 16.20 5.40 9.50
C LEU A 59 16.65 5.04 10.91
N ALA A 60 15.90 5.48 11.92
CA ALA A 60 16.07 5.05 13.30
C ALA A 60 14.78 4.35 13.73
N LEU A 61 14.91 3.18 14.34
CA LEU A 61 13.81 2.45 14.96
C LEU A 61 13.80 2.78 16.45
N ASP A 62 12.65 3.24 16.94
CA ASP A 62 12.35 3.18 18.38
C ASP A 62 11.88 1.77 18.75
N SER A 63 12.80 0.82 18.74
CA SER A 63 12.62 -0.47 19.40
C SER A 63 13.95 -1.08 19.79
N SER A 64 14.00 -1.68 20.98
CA SER A 64 15.13 -2.44 21.54
C SER A 64 15.56 -3.68 20.73
N ASP A 65 14.91 -3.94 19.61
CA ASP A 65 15.22 -5.04 18.70
C ASP A 65 15.82 -4.49 17.40
N ASP A 66 17.00 -5.00 17.04
CA ASP A 66 17.75 -4.66 15.82
C ASP A 66 16.98 -5.07 14.55
N GLN A 67 15.89 -4.38 14.22
CA GLN A 67 15.22 -4.58 12.95
C GLN A 67 15.99 -3.88 11.82
N ILE A 68 16.19 -4.59 10.71
CA ILE A 68 16.80 -4.01 9.52
C ILE A 68 15.67 -3.47 8.65
N ILE A 69 15.50 -2.15 8.57
CA ILE A 69 14.60 -1.55 7.59
C ILE A 69 15.31 -1.56 6.23
N GLN A 70 14.71 -2.25 5.25
CA GLN A 70 15.22 -2.24 3.88
C GLN A 70 14.49 -1.19 3.05
N LEU A 71 15.27 -0.40 2.32
CA LEU A 71 14.76 0.51 1.32
C LEU A 71 14.59 -0.27 0.00
N GLN A 72 13.36 -0.31 -0.50
CA GLN A 72 13.06 -0.94 -1.78
C GLN A 72 12.64 0.11 -2.80
N GLU A 73 13.34 0.19 -3.92
CA GLU A 73 12.89 0.96 -5.08
C GLU A 73 11.62 0.35 -5.68
N VAL A 74 10.69 1.21 -6.03
CA VAL A 74 9.40 0.87 -6.63
C VAL A 74 9.19 1.65 -7.93
N LYS A 75 8.32 1.17 -8.81
CA LYS A 75 7.97 1.87 -10.05
C LYS A 75 6.96 2.99 -9.82
N ALA A 76 6.10 2.80 -8.83
CA ALA A 76 5.06 3.74 -8.44
C ALA A 76 4.65 3.48 -6.99
N LYS A 77 4.10 4.49 -6.33
CA LYS A 77 3.41 4.36 -5.05
C LYS A 77 2.34 5.43 -4.89
N GLY A 78 1.39 5.19 -4.00
CA GLY A 78 0.36 6.17 -3.67
C GLY A 78 -0.49 5.77 -2.46
N ILE A 79 -1.52 6.57 -2.21
CA ILE A 79 -2.52 6.32 -1.17
C ILE A 79 -3.92 6.46 -1.80
N ASN A 80 -4.81 5.51 -1.53
CA ASN A 80 -6.23 5.58 -1.86
C ASN A 80 -7.08 5.37 -0.61
N GLY A 81 -7.71 6.45 -0.14
CA GLY A 81 -8.29 6.46 1.19
C GLY A 81 -7.18 6.29 2.23
N GLU A 82 -7.16 5.15 2.89
CA GLU A 82 -6.12 4.74 3.84
C GLU A 82 -5.16 3.69 3.27
N VAL A 83 -5.53 3.06 2.15
CA VAL A 83 -4.74 2.00 1.51
C VAL A 83 -3.49 2.62 0.88
N LYS A 84 -2.34 2.30 1.45
CA LYS A 84 -1.03 2.55 0.85
C LYS A 84 -0.74 1.46 -0.17
N TRP A 85 -0.31 1.83 -1.36
CA TRP A 85 0.00 0.88 -2.42
C TRP A 85 1.31 1.22 -3.11
N TYR A 86 1.96 0.21 -3.67
CA TYR A 86 3.13 0.39 -4.52
C TYR A 86 3.22 -0.68 -5.60
N ILE A 87 4.01 -0.40 -6.64
CA ILE A 87 4.32 -1.35 -7.71
C ILE A 87 5.80 -1.67 -7.63
N ASP A 88 6.15 -2.92 -7.38
CA ASP A 88 7.53 -3.34 -7.24
C ASP A 88 8.28 -3.35 -8.60
N ARG A 89 9.56 -3.75 -8.57
CA ARG A 89 10.38 -3.85 -9.80
C ARG A 89 9.88 -4.94 -10.77
N ASN A 90 9.17 -5.95 -10.28
CA ASN A 90 8.61 -7.06 -11.05
C ASN A 90 7.20 -6.79 -11.59
N ASN A 91 6.63 -5.61 -11.32
CA ASN A 91 5.26 -5.21 -11.60
C ASN A 91 4.18 -5.91 -10.74
N ALA A 92 4.54 -6.38 -9.55
CA ALA A 92 3.57 -6.75 -8.54
C ALA A 92 2.98 -5.48 -7.93
N LEU A 93 1.65 -5.41 -7.87
CA LEU A 93 0.92 -4.38 -7.13
C LEU A 93 0.70 -4.85 -5.69
N HIS A 94 1.24 -4.12 -4.72
CA HIS A 94 1.08 -4.41 -3.30
C HIS A 94 0.06 -3.45 -2.69
N LEU A 95 -0.91 -3.99 -1.95
CA LEU A 95 -2.00 -3.25 -1.32
C LEU A 95 -1.97 -3.45 0.19
N GLY A 96 -1.65 -2.39 0.93
CA GLY A 96 -1.65 -2.38 2.39
C GLY A 96 -3.07 -2.32 2.97
N PRO A 97 -3.20 -2.51 4.30
CA PRO A 97 -4.49 -2.45 4.98
C PRO A 97 -5.09 -1.04 4.97
N GLY A 98 -6.40 -0.96 5.14
CA GLY A 98 -7.12 0.29 5.35
C GLY A 98 -8.49 0.33 4.67
N ILE A 99 -9.15 1.47 4.81
CA ILE A 99 -10.36 1.77 4.07
C ILE A 99 -9.98 2.27 2.66
N TYR A 100 -10.40 1.56 1.61
CA TYR A 100 -10.11 1.97 0.24
C TYR A 100 -10.88 3.24 -0.15
N GLY A 101 -10.30 4.07 -1.01
CA GLY A 101 -10.89 5.33 -1.47
C GLY A 101 -10.66 5.60 -2.96
N ILE A 102 -10.97 6.83 -3.39
CA ILE A 102 -10.95 7.23 -4.81
C ILE A 102 -9.54 7.16 -5.41
N GLY A 103 -9.45 6.68 -6.66
CA GLY A 103 -8.27 6.72 -7.54
C GLY A 103 -7.40 5.46 -7.45
N GLY A 104 -6.13 5.58 -7.86
CA GLY A 104 -5.10 4.58 -7.52
C GLY A 104 -4.26 4.10 -8.70
N TRP A 105 -4.00 2.80 -8.70
CA TRP A 105 -3.07 2.10 -9.57
C TRP A 105 -3.61 1.82 -10.98
N GLN A 106 -4.82 2.30 -11.33
CA GLN A 106 -5.47 2.01 -12.61
C GLN A 106 -4.67 2.51 -13.83
N GLY A 107 -3.86 3.56 -13.67
CA GLY A 107 -2.95 4.04 -14.71
C GLY A 107 -1.81 3.08 -15.06
N TYR A 108 -1.59 2.04 -14.25
CA TYR A 108 -0.54 1.03 -14.41
C TYR A 108 -1.08 -0.36 -14.77
N LYS A 109 -2.39 -0.50 -15.00
CA LYS A 109 -3.06 -1.79 -15.24
C LYS A 109 -2.42 -2.63 -16.35
N ASP A 110 -1.88 -1.97 -17.38
CA ASP A 110 -1.25 -2.64 -18.52
C ASP A 110 0.14 -3.20 -18.19
N THR A 111 0.78 -2.78 -17.09
CA THR A 111 2.11 -3.29 -16.70
C THR A 111 2.05 -4.28 -15.54
N ILE A 112 1.00 -4.24 -14.73
CA ILE A 112 0.85 -5.09 -13.52
C ILE A 112 0.71 -6.57 -13.91
N THR A 113 1.47 -7.44 -13.24
CA THR A 113 1.56 -8.88 -13.52
C THR A 113 1.01 -9.77 -12.40
N SER A 114 0.98 -9.25 -11.16
CA SER A 114 0.38 -9.87 -9.98
C SER A 114 -0.15 -8.80 -9.02
N ILE A 115 -1.09 -9.17 -8.17
CA ILE A 115 -1.65 -8.31 -7.12
C ILE A 115 -1.52 -9.03 -5.77
N GLU A 116 -1.03 -8.32 -4.76
CA GLU A 116 -0.75 -8.84 -3.42
C GLU A 116 -1.47 -7.97 -2.39
N ILE A 117 -2.45 -8.55 -1.70
CA ILE A 117 -3.23 -7.86 -0.66
C ILE A 117 -2.64 -8.24 0.70
N GLU A 118 -1.86 -7.31 1.26
CA GLU A 118 -0.97 -7.55 2.40
C GLU A 118 -1.65 -7.32 3.76
N GLY A 119 -2.86 -6.79 3.76
CA GLY A 119 -3.64 -6.58 4.98
C GLY A 119 -5.09 -6.29 4.69
N LYS A 120 -5.90 -6.23 5.75
CA LYS A 120 -7.35 -6.07 5.64
C LYS A 120 -7.73 -4.77 4.93
N ILE A 121 -8.43 -4.88 3.81
CA ILE A 121 -8.96 -3.76 3.04
C ILE A 121 -10.47 -3.76 3.16
N LYS A 122 -11.04 -2.64 3.60
CA LYS A 122 -12.49 -2.44 3.60
C LYS A 122 -12.93 -1.72 2.34
N LEU A 123 -13.87 -2.33 1.61
CA LEU A 123 -14.51 -1.76 0.42
C LEU A 123 -15.95 -1.35 0.70
N PHE A 124 -16.39 -0.35 -0.04
CA PHE A 124 -17.76 0.16 -0.05
C PHE A 124 -18.04 0.77 -1.42
N ASP A 125 -19.31 1.02 -1.72
CA ASP A 125 -19.68 1.61 -3.00
C ASP A 125 -19.18 3.06 -3.13
N PRO A 126 -18.83 3.51 -4.34
CA PRO A 126 -18.92 2.78 -5.61
C PRO A 126 -17.61 2.04 -5.98
N TYR A 127 -16.78 1.69 -5.01
CA TYR A 127 -15.37 1.40 -5.28
C TYR A 127 -15.04 -0.04 -5.71
N ALA A 128 -15.97 -0.97 -5.55
CA ALA A 128 -15.81 -2.31 -6.11
C ALA A 128 -16.12 -2.35 -7.62
N TYR A 129 -16.87 -1.37 -8.13
CA TYR A 129 -17.08 -1.17 -9.57
C TYR A 129 -15.75 -1.04 -10.29
N LYS A 130 -15.46 -2.01 -11.18
CA LYS A 130 -14.24 -2.02 -12.01
C LYS A 130 -12.91 -1.95 -11.25
N LEU A 131 -12.86 -2.38 -9.98
CA LEU A 131 -11.65 -2.22 -9.16
C LEU A 131 -10.39 -2.81 -9.82
N PHE A 132 -10.52 -3.99 -10.42
CA PHE A 132 -9.48 -4.69 -11.18
C PHE A 132 -9.88 -4.88 -12.66
N TYR A 133 -10.58 -3.91 -13.24
CA TYR A 133 -11.02 -3.99 -14.65
C TYR A 133 -9.86 -3.83 -15.64
N GLU A 134 -9.76 -4.74 -16.61
CA GLU A 134 -8.77 -4.75 -17.70
C GLU A 134 -7.30 -4.87 -17.22
N PHE A 135 -7.04 -5.71 -16.22
CA PHE A 135 -5.68 -6.06 -15.81
C PHE A 135 -5.17 -7.22 -16.69
N ILE A 136 -4.99 -6.93 -17.98
CA ILE A 136 -4.72 -7.91 -19.05
C ILE A 136 -3.46 -8.75 -18.86
N ASN A 137 -2.55 -8.31 -17.98
CA ASN A 137 -1.29 -8.98 -17.68
C ASN A 137 -1.28 -9.69 -16.32
N VAL A 138 -2.30 -9.50 -15.48
CA VAL A 138 -2.37 -10.15 -14.17
C VAL A 138 -2.57 -11.65 -14.32
N THR A 139 -1.72 -12.41 -13.65
CA THR A 139 -1.75 -13.88 -13.66
C THR A 139 -2.19 -14.47 -12.32
N SER A 140 -2.05 -13.72 -11.23
CA SER A 140 -2.42 -14.13 -9.87
C SER A 140 -2.81 -12.94 -9.01
N ILE A 141 -3.73 -13.19 -8.07
CA ILE A 141 -4.10 -12.28 -6.99
C ILE A 141 -4.03 -13.08 -5.69
N THR A 142 -3.30 -12.58 -4.70
CA THR A 142 -3.14 -13.22 -3.38
C THR A 142 -3.71 -12.32 -2.29
N GLY A 143 -4.19 -12.93 -1.19
CA GLY A 143 -4.75 -12.22 -0.05
C GLY A 143 -6.19 -11.72 -0.26
N LEU A 144 -6.97 -12.32 -1.18
CA LEU A 144 -8.37 -11.94 -1.42
C LEU A 144 -9.26 -12.09 -0.17
N ASP A 145 -8.88 -12.96 0.76
CA ASP A 145 -9.50 -13.13 2.07
C ASP A 145 -9.33 -11.92 3.01
N ASN A 146 -8.40 -11.01 2.69
CA ASN A 146 -8.27 -9.73 3.37
C ASN A 146 -9.25 -8.67 2.87
N MET A 147 -10.00 -8.92 1.79
CA MET A 147 -10.98 -7.96 1.28
C MET A 147 -12.30 -8.10 2.02
N ASP A 148 -12.60 -7.12 2.87
CA ASP A 148 -13.93 -6.94 3.46
C ASP A 148 -14.84 -6.24 2.45
N VAL A 149 -15.66 -7.05 1.78
CA VAL A 149 -16.67 -6.62 0.81
C VAL A 149 -18.08 -6.62 1.38
N SER A 150 -18.25 -6.83 2.70
CA SER A 150 -19.57 -7.04 3.29
C SER A 150 -20.49 -5.81 3.19
N ALA A 151 -19.94 -4.64 2.87
CA ALA A 151 -20.67 -3.38 2.71
C ALA A 151 -20.88 -2.98 1.23
N VAL A 152 -20.43 -3.79 0.27
CA VAL A 152 -20.52 -3.49 -1.17
C VAL A 152 -21.89 -3.92 -1.71
N THR A 153 -22.50 -3.08 -2.56
CA THR A 153 -23.75 -3.41 -3.26
C THR A 153 -23.56 -3.54 -4.79
N ASP A 154 -22.48 -3.00 -5.36
CA ASP A 154 -22.16 -3.07 -6.79
C ASP A 154 -20.73 -3.57 -7.03
N MET A 155 -20.60 -4.77 -7.62
CA MET A 155 -19.34 -5.40 -8.05
C MET A 155 -19.23 -5.51 -9.57
N GLN A 156 -19.98 -4.70 -10.32
CA GLN A 156 -20.00 -4.79 -11.77
C GLN A 156 -18.57 -4.65 -12.34
N SER A 157 -18.23 -5.60 -13.20
CA SER A 157 -16.97 -5.68 -13.94
C SER A 157 -15.69 -5.68 -13.09
N MET A 158 -15.76 -6.10 -11.82
CA MET A 158 -14.62 -6.02 -10.89
C MET A 158 -13.35 -6.70 -11.41
N PHE A 159 -13.46 -7.88 -12.04
CA PHE A 159 -12.34 -8.63 -12.66
C PHE A 159 -12.52 -8.80 -14.17
N SER A 160 -13.36 -7.96 -14.79
CA SER A 160 -13.69 -8.11 -16.20
C SER A 160 -12.46 -7.83 -17.07
N ARG A 161 -12.28 -8.65 -18.11
CA ARG A 161 -11.17 -8.56 -19.09
C ARG A 161 -9.78 -8.83 -18.50
N ASP A 162 -9.70 -9.52 -17.37
CA ASP A 162 -8.45 -10.03 -16.80
C ASP A 162 -8.02 -11.34 -17.50
N TYR A 163 -7.73 -11.26 -18.81
CA TYR A 163 -7.63 -12.43 -19.68
C TYR A 163 -6.57 -13.47 -19.29
N LYS A 164 -5.58 -13.11 -18.47
CA LYS A 164 -4.51 -14.00 -18.01
C LYS A 164 -4.75 -14.56 -16.61
N LEU A 165 -5.74 -14.06 -15.88
CA LEU A 165 -6.10 -14.54 -14.56
C LEU A 165 -6.93 -15.81 -14.70
N LYS A 166 -6.38 -16.94 -14.25
CA LYS A 166 -6.99 -18.27 -14.49
C LYS A 166 -7.94 -18.75 -13.41
N SER A 167 -7.78 -18.24 -12.19
CA SER A 167 -8.54 -18.68 -11.02
C SER A 167 -8.59 -17.59 -9.98
N LEU A 168 -9.73 -17.51 -9.30
CA LEU A 168 -9.98 -16.66 -8.15
C LEU A 168 -10.64 -17.52 -7.08
N ASP A 169 -10.15 -17.42 -5.85
CA ASP A 169 -10.85 -17.95 -4.69
C ASP A 169 -11.53 -16.79 -3.95
N LEU A 170 -12.86 -16.76 -4.04
CA LEU A 170 -13.71 -15.75 -3.42
C LEU A 170 -14.56 -16.36 -2.30
N SER A 171 -14.24 -17.57 -1.83
CA SER A 171 -15.06 -18.33 -0.88
C SER A 171 -15.20 -17.66 0.49
N SER A 172 -14.31 -16.72 0.82
CA SER A 172 -14.32 -15.93 2.05
C SER A 172 -15.18 -14.67 1.98
N TRP A 173 -15.67 -14.30 0.80
CA TRP A 173 -16.40 -13.04 0.60
C TRP A 173 -17.84 -13.15 1.08
N ASP A 174 -18.23 -12.25 1.99
CA ASP A 174 -19.64 -12.03 2.29
C ASP A 174 -20.25 -11.10 1.25
N THR A 175 -20.90 -11.69 0.24
CA THR A 175 -21.56 -10.96 -0.85
C THR A 175 -23.06 -10.79 -0.62
N SER A 176 -23.57 -10.95 0.61
CA SER A 176 -25.02 -10.94 0.87
C SER A 176 -25.71 -9.62 0.52
N ASN A 177 -24.95 -8.52 0.50
CA ASN A 177 -25.45 -7.18 0.18
C ASN A 177 -25.28 -6.79 -1.30
N VAL A 178 -24.58 -7.61 -2.09
CA VAL A 178 -24.31 -7.32 -3.50
C VAL A 178 -25.58 -7.53 -4.32
N THR A 179 -25.95 -6.51 -5.10
CA THR A 179 -27.14 -6.51 -5.97
C THR A 179 -26.79 -6.53 -7.45
N ASP A 180 -25.57 -6.15 -7.83
CA ASP A 180 -25.05 -6.26 -9.21
C ASP A 180 -23.66 -6.89 -9.24
N MET A 181 -23.51 -7.99 -9.99
CA MET A 181 -22.24 -8.67 -10.30
C MET A 181 -22.04 -8.81 -11.82
N SER A 182 -22.67 -7.95 -12.62
CA SER A 182 -22.65 -8.04 -14.07
C SER A 182 -21.22 -7.99 -14.61
N SER A 183 -20.87 -8.96 -15.47
CA SER A 183 -19.55 -9.09 -16.10
C SER A 183 -18.36 -9.22 -15.12
N MET A 184 -18.62 -9.64 -13.88
CA MET A 184 -17.61 -9.99 -12.87
C MET A 184 -16.82 -11.23 -13.26
#